data_AF-A0A0F5VHN5-F1
#
_entry.id   AF-A0A0F5VHN5-F1
#
_cell.length_a   1.000
_cell.length_b   1.000
_cell.length_c   1.000
_cell.angle_alpha   90.00
_cell.angle_beta   90.00
_cell.angle_gamma   90.00
#
_symmetry.space_group_name_H-M   'P 1'
#
loop_
_entity.id
_entity.type
_entity.pdbx_description
1 polymer ?
#
loop_
_entity_poly.entity_id
_entity_poly.type
_entity_poly.pdbx_seq_one_letter_code
_entity_poly.pdbx_strand_id
1 'polypeptide(L)'
;MKLSQFKHWVKSPGEEVPKCVLTSYAGRADYLMEVEYKHHLEPLKDEDDNMLHFQTMEQVRDFLRPLGIKSITLRTIDPHDEFSLDGKPECCQDDMIINV
;
A
#
# COMPACT_ATOMS: atom_id res chain seq x y z
N MET A 1 7.06 6.19 -5.84
CA MET A 1 8.34 5.44 -5.96
C MET A 1 8.33 4.40 -7.10
N LYS A 2 9.46 4.15 -7.80
CA LYS A 2 9.53 3.11 -8.87
C LYS A 2 9.76 1.70 -8.31
N LEU A 3 9.20 0.69 -8.97
CA LEU A 3 9.32 -0.73 -8.63
C LEU A 3 10.77 -1.22 -8.55
N SER A 4 11.57 -0.83 -9.54
CA SER A 4 12.99 -1.21 -9.62
C SER A 4 13.79 -0.64 -8.43
N GLN A 5 13.44 0.58 -7.98
CA GLN A 5 14.04 1.19 -6.78
C GLN A 5 13.59 0.46 -5.50
N PHE A 6 12.32 0.11 -5.40
CA PHE A 6 11.80 -0.68 -4.28
C PHE A 6 12.47 -2.03 -4.14
N LYS A 7 12.60 -2.78 -5.23
CA LYS A 7 13.30 -4.08 -5.23
C LYS A 7 14.75 -3.94 -4.81
N HIS A 8 15.41 -2.84 -5.18
CA HIS A 8 16.78 -2.56 -4.75
C HIS A 8 16.82 -2.26 -3.25
N TRP A 9 15.94 -1.39 -2.77
CA TRP A 9 15.86 -0.98 -1.37
C TRP A 9 15.61 -2.16 -0.43
N VAL A 10 14.66 -3.04 -0.77
CA VAL A 10 14.36 -4.24 0.04
C VAL A 10 15.52 -5.24 0.07
N LYS A 11 16.39 -5.23 -0.94
CA LYS A 11 17.59 -6.08 -1.02
C LYS A 11 18.83 -5.44 -0.38
N SER A 12 18.79 -4.14 -0.07
CA SER A 12 19.91 -3.42 0.55
C SER A 12 20.17 -3.96 1.96
N PRO A 13 21.34 -4.56 2.23
CA PRO A 13 21.66 -5.06 3.56
C PRO A 13 21.87 -3.90 4.53
N GLY A 14 21.08 -3.85 5.62
CA GLY A 14 21.22 -2.88 6.70
C GLY A 14 20.21 -1.74 6.71
N GLU A 15 19.32 -1.65 5.72
CA GLU A 15 18.17 -0.75 5.77
C GLU A 15 16.95 -1.45 6.38
N GLU A 16 16.12 -0.68 7.10
CA GLU A 16 14.84 -1.17 7.61
C GLU A 16 13.93 -1.55 6.43
N VAL A 17 13.25 -2.69 6.55
CA VAL A 17 12.31 -3.15 5.51
C VAL A 17 11.20 -2.10 5.37
N PRO A 18 10.94 -1.58 4.16
CA PRO A 18 9.91 -0.58 3.94
C PRO A 18 8.54 -1.12 4.33
N LYS A 19 7.77 -0.31 5.07
CA LYS A 19 6.37 -0.65 5.35
C LYS A 19 5.57 -0.48 4.07
N CYS A 20 4.91 -1.56 3.66
CA CYS A 20 4.04 -1.55 2.50
C CYS A 20 2.60 -1.37 2.95
N VAL A 21 1.90 -0.46 2.29
CA VAL A 21 0.50 -0.14 2.54
C VAL A 21 -0.28 -0.43 1.26
N LEU A 22 -1.30 -1.27 1.34
CA LEU A 22 -2.28 -1.43 0.27
C LEU A 22 -3.42 -0.47 0.54
N THR A 23 -3.71 0.42 -0.39
CA THR A 23 -4.88 1.28 -0.31
C THR A 23 -5.99 0.73 -1.20
N SER A 24 -7.14 0.45 -0.60
CA SER A 24 -8.35 0.04 -1.31
C SER A 24 -9.42 1.13 -1.17
N TYR A 25 -10.10 1.44 -2.27
CA TYR A 25 -11.20 2.40 -2.27
C TYR A 25 -12.53 1.64 -2.17
N ALA A 26 -13.39 2.01 -1.22
CA ALA A 26 -14.69 1.39 -1.09
C ALA A 26 -15.50 1.58 -2.39
N GLY A 27 -15.94 0.47 -2.98
CA GLY A 27 -16.61 0.45 -4.29
C GLY A 27 -15.69 0.16 -5.49
N ARG A 28 -14.37 0.07 -5.30
CA ARG A 28 -13.44 -0.43 -6.32
C ARG A 28 -12.80 -1.74 -5.88
N ALA A 29 -12.79 -2.72 -6.78
CA ALA A 29 -12.09 -3.99 -6.59
C ALA A 29 -10.61 -3.89 -7.02
N ASP A 30 -9.95 -2.79 -6.66
CA ASP A 30 -8.52 -2.60 -6.89
C ASP A 30 -7.82 -2.14 -5.60
N TYR A 31 -6.60 -2.62 -5.44
CA TYR A 31 -5.70 -2.32 -4.34
C TYR A 31 -4.48 -1.62 -4.92
N LEU A 32 -4.31 -0.34 -4.61
CA LEU A 32 -3.11 0.40 -4.94
C LEU A 32 -2.01 0.05 -3.95
N MET A 33 -0.82 -0.30 -4.43
CA MET A 33 0.32 -0.53 -3.56
C MET A 33 1.10 0.76 -3.33
N GLU A 34 1.32 1.08 -2.07
CA GLU A 34 2.06 2.22 -1.58
C GLU A 34 3.13 1.77 -0.59
N VAL A 35 4.17 2.58 -0.43
CA VAL A 35 5.25 2.31 0.52
C VAL A 35 5.49 3.53 1.38
N GLU A 36 5.71 3.32 2.66
CA GLU A 36 6.10 4.39 3.57
C GLU A 36 7.58 4.73 3.35
N TYR A 37 7.84 5.93 2.84
CA TYR A 37 9.17 6.49 2.69
C TYR A 37 9.23 7.85 3.38
N LYS A 38 10.13 8.00 4.37
CA LYS A 38 10.30 9.25 5.14
C LYS A 38 9.00 9.79 5.76
N HIS A 39 8.14 8.92 6.30
CA HIS A 39 6.81 9.26 6.85
C HIS A 39 5.77 9.75 5.83
N HIS A 40 6.04 9.55 4.53
CA HIS A 40 5.08 9.80 3.46
C HIS A 40 4.75 8.49 2.74
N LEU A 41 3.49 8.32 2.38
CA LEU A 41 3.07 7.23 1.51
C LEU A 41 3.35 7.60 0.06
N GLU A 42 4.10 6.74 -0.61
CA GLU A 42 4.50 6.89 -1.98
C GLU A 42 3.92 5.73 -2.80
N PRO A 43 3.09 5.98 -3.82
CA PRO A 43 2.57 4.91 -4.66
C PRO A 43 3.71 4.23 -5.42
N LEU A 44 3.68 2.90 -5.45
CA LEU A 44 4.58 2.13 -6.29
C LEU A 44 4.15 2.26 -7.74
N LYS A 45 5.14 2.51 -8.59
CA LYS A 45 4.97 2.67 -10.02
C LYS A 45 5.84 1.68 -10.78
N ASP A 46 5.32 1.14 -11.86
CA ASP A 46 6.08 0.32 -12.80
C ASP A 46 7.11 1.15 -13.58
N GLU A 47 7.90 0.50 -14.44
CA GLU A 47 8.94 1.18 -15.22
C GLU A 47 8.38 2.22 -16.20
N ASP A 48 7.13 2.05 -16.63
CA ASP A 48 6.35 2.95 -17.49
C ASP A 48 5.63 4.08 -16.70
N ASP A 49 5.93 4.25 -15.40
CA ASP A 49 5.31 5.25 -14.51
C ASP A 49 3.82 5.01 -14.16
N ASN A 50 3.24 3.90 -14.61
CA ASN A 50 1.90 3.48 -14.21
C ASN A 50 1.87 3.05 -12.73
N MET A 51 0.81 3.42 -12.01
CA MET A 51 0.59 2.99 -10.64
C MET A 51 0.37 1.47 -10.57
N LEU A 52 0.94 0.84 -9.54
CA LEU A 52 0.86 -0.59 -9.34
C LEU A 52 -0.44 -0.95 -8.61
N HIS A 53 -1.44 -1.39 -9.38
CA HIS A 53 -2.71 -1.87 -8.85
C HIS A 53 -2.76 -3.41 -8.85
N PHE A 54 -3.39 -3.95 -7.81
CA PHE A 54 -3.68 -5.36 -7.68
C PHE A 54 -5.18 -5.57 -7.60
N GLN A 55 -5.70 -6.66 -8.17
CA GLN A 55 -7.13 -6.99 -8.06
C GLN A 55 -7.43 -7.90 -6.87
N THR A 56 -6.43 -8.65 -6.40
CA THR A 56 -6.59 -9.63 -5.33
C THR A 56 -5.41 -9.59 -4.37
N MET A 57 -5.70 -9.90 -3.11
CA MET A 57 -4.68 -10.05 -2.07
C MET A 57 -3.67 -11.16 -2.37
N GLU A 58 -4.06 -12.17 -3.15
CA GLU A 58 -3.16 -13.24 -3.59
C GLU A 58 -2.05 -12.71 -4.50
N GLN A 59 -2.38 -11.83 -5.45
CA GLN A 59 -1.35 -11.21 -6.31
C GLN A 59 -0.38 -10.36 -5.49
N VAL A 60 -0.89 -9.66 -4.48
CA VAL A 60 -0.05 -8.89 -3.57
C VAL A 60 0.90 -9.80 -2.79
N ARG A 61 0.37 -10.90 -2.23
CA ARG A 61 1.17 -11.90 -1.51
C ARG A 61 2.27 -12.49 -2.38
N ASP A 62 1.94 -12.90 -3.60
CA ASP A 62 2.89 -13.48 -4.54
C ASP A 62 3.98 -12.47 -4.94
N PHE A 63 3.62 -11.19 -5.05
CA PHE A 63 4.55 -10.10 -5.32
C PHE A 63 5.51 -9.80 -4.16
N LEU A 64 5.01 -9.81 -2.91
CA LEU A 64 5.76 -9.42 -1.71
C LEU A 64 6.61 -10.56 -1.12
N ARG A 65 6.15 -11.81 -1.24
CA ARG A 65 6.87 -13.00 -0.75
C ARG A 65 8.33 -13.08 -1.24
N PRO A 66 8.65 -12.92 -2.55
CA PRO A 66 10.04 -12.96 -3.03
C PRO A 66 10.89 -11.78 -2.56
N LEU A 67 10.25 -10.72 -2.03
CA LEU A 67 10.92 -9.57 -1.45
C LEU A 67 11.21 -9.77 0.05
N GLY A 68 10.69 -10.84 0.67
CA GLY A 68 10.91 -11.12 2.09
C GLY A 68 10.06 -10.27 3.04
N ILE A 69 9.04 -9.60 2.51
CA ILE A 69 8.08 -8.82 3.30
C ILE A 69 7.08 -9.79 3.92
N LYS A 70 6.89 -9.70 5.24
CA LYS A 70 6.07 -10.64 6.03
C LYS A 70 4.69 -10.09 6.41
N SER A 71 4.55 -8.77 6.41
CA SER A 71 3.35 -8.08 6.85
C SER A 71 3.17 -6.80 6.05
N ILE A 72 1.92 -6.45 5.79
CA ILE A 72 1.51 -5.22 5.13
C ILE A 72 0.33 -4.60 5.83
N THR A 73 0.12 -3.31 5.62
CA THR A 73 -1.06 -2.60 6.14
C THR A 73 -2.06 -2.44 5.00
N LEU A 74 -3.23 -3.04 5.09
CA LEU A 74 -4.36 -2.70 4.23
C LEU A 74 -5.06 -1.48 4.83
N ARG A 75 -5.16 -0.41 4.05
CA ARG A 75 -5.91 0.80 4.34
C ARG A 75 -7.12 0.86 3.43
N THR A 76 -8.30 0.89 4.01
CA THR A 76 -9.53 1.08 3.24
C THR A 76 -9.94 2.55 3.32
N ILE A 77 -10.20 3.17 2.18
CA ILE A 77 -10.68 4.56 2.07
C ILE A 77 -12.11 4.51 1.54
N ASP A 78 -13.06 4.95 2.35
CA ASP A 78 -14.44 5.11 1.90
C ASP A 78 -14.63 6.52 1.30
N PRO A 79 -14.99 6.64 0.00
CA PRO A 79 -15.18 7.94 -0.65
C PRO A 79 -16.54 8.58 -0.31
N HIS A 80 -17.42 7.89 0.40
CA HIS A 80 -18.72 8.40 0.85
C HIS A 80 -18.71 8.93 2.28
N ASP A 81 -17.59 8.79 3.00
CA ASP A 81 -17.37 9.32 4.35
C ASP A 81 -17.04 10.84 4.35
N GLU A 82 -17.81 11.61 3.57
CA GLU A 82 -17.73 13.09 3.57
C GLU A 82 -18.75 13.74 4.53
N PHE A 83 -19.50 12.95 5.30
CA PHE A 83 -20.59 13.46 6.15
C PHE A 83 -20.61 12.87 7.57
N SER A 84 -19.53 13.07 8.31
CA SER A 84 -19.60 12.98 9.77
C SER A 84 -20.24 14.25 10.35
N LEU A 85 -21.21 14.09 11.26
CA LEU A 85 -22.04 15.16 11.86
C LEU A 85 -21.25 16.29 12.57
N ASP A 86 -19.93 16.13 12.77
CA ASP A 86 -19.03 17.09 13.42
C ASP A 86 -18.20 17.94 12.45
N GLY A 87 -18.33 17.77 11.12
CA GLY A 87 -17.59 18.57 10.14
C GLY A 87 -16.07 18.36 10.15
N LYS A 88 -15.58 17.33 10.85
CA LYS A 88 -14.24 16.80 10.68
C LYS A 88 -14.29 15.64 9.69
N PRO A 89 -13.33 15.52 8.76
CA PRO A 89 -13.13 14.27 8.06
C PRO A 89 -12.67 13.26 9.10
N GLU A 90 -13.61 12.51 9.68
CA GLU A 90 -13.31 11.27 10.36
C GLU A 90 -12.87 10.31 9.27
N CYS A 91 -11.63 10.44 8.82
CA CYS A 91 -11.04 9.49 7.90
C CYS A 91 -10.93 8.19 8.68
N CYS A 92 -12.01 7.40 8.66
CA CYS A 92 -12.06 6.04 9.18
C CYS A 92 -11.15 5.21 8.28
N GLN A 93 -9.85 5.44 8.40
CA GLN A 93 -8.80 4.63 7.83
C GLN A 93 -8.79 3.37 8.67
N ASP A 94 -9.55 2.36 8.25
CA ASP A 94 -9.41 1.05 8.84
C ASP A 94 -8.06 0.50 8.35
N ASP A 95 -7.06 0.55 9.22
CA ASP A 95 -5.78 -0.09 9.01
C ASP A 95 -5.83 -1.52 9.55
N MET A 96 -5.68 -2.48 8.63
CA MET A 96 -5.58 -3.88 8.95
C MET A 96 -4.19 -4.39 8.62
N ILE A 97 -3.49 -4.93 9.60
CA ILE A 97 -2.22 -5.61 9.35
C ILE A 97 -2.51 -7.01 8.83
N ILE A 98 -2.05 -7.28 7.61
CA ILE A 98 -2.19 -8.57 6.95
C ILE A 98 -0.82 -9.23 6.86
N ASN A 99 -0.72 -10.43 7.41
CA ASN A 99 0.46 -11.27 7.23
C ASN A 99 0.38 -11.98 5.87
N VAL A 100 1.50 -11.96 5.15
CA VAL A 100 1.63 -12.44 3.75
C VAL A 100 2.53 -13.66 3.63
#